data_AF-A0A957R7Q4-F1
#
_entry.id   AF-A0A957R7Q4-F1
#
_cell.length_a   1.000
_cell.length_b   1.000
_cell.length_c   1.000
_cell.angle_alpha   90.00
_cell.angle_beta   90.00
_cell.angle_gamma   90.00
#
_symmetry.space_group_name_H-M   'P 1'
#
loop_
_entity.id
_entity.type
_entity.pdbx_description
1 polymer ?
#
loop_
_entity_poly.entity_id
_entity_poly.type
_entity_poly.pdbx_seq_one_letter_code
_entity_poly.pdbx_strand_id
1 'polypeptide(L)' 'MFKTENKITLWNISIAMAALFIGGSMGPLQKLEHLGINFYTALRAIGLKSYYQGLTIHGVLNALVWTTFFIM' A
#
# COMPACT_ATOMS: atom_id res chain seq x y z
N MET A 1 -29.63 -11.99 9.49
CA MET A 1 -29.57 -11.26 10.77
C MET A 1 -28.34 -10.34 10.89
N PHE A 2 -27.37 -10.32 9.96
CA PHE A 2 -26.16 -9.48 10.05
C PHE A 2 -25.81 -8.72 8.76
N LYS A 3 -26.83 -8.24 8.02
CA LYS A 3 -26.58 -7.65 6.69
C LYS A 3 -25.71 -6.40 6.76
N THR A 4 -25.84 -5.61 7.82
CA THR A 4 -25.07 -4.37 8.02
C THR A 4 -23.64 -4.68 8.42
N GLU A 5 -23.45 -5.57 9.38
CA GLU A 5 -22.15 -6.03 9.88
C GLU A 5 -21.35 -6.66 8.74
N ASN A 6 -21.94 -7.59 7.99
CA ASN A 6 -21.29 -8.20 6.82
C ASN A 6 -20.87 -7.16 5.77
N LYS A 7 -21.70 -6.12 5.56
CA LYS A 7 -21.37 -5.04 4.62
C LYS A 7 -20.21 -4.19 5.13
N ILE A 8 -20.17 -3.86 6.42
CA ILE A 8 -19.08 -3.09 7.03
C ILE A 8 -17.78 -3.91 7.00
N THR A 9 -17.83 -5.18 7.40
CA THR A 9 -16.70 -6.11 7.31
C THR A 9 -16.17 -6.21 5.89
N LEU A 10 -17.05 -6.32 4.89
CA LEU A 10 -16.64 -6.34 3.48
C LEU A 10 -15.89 -5.07 3.10
N TRP A 11 -16.37 -3.88 3.52
CA TRP A 11 -15.68 -2.62 3.24
C TRP A 11 -14.33 -2.54 3.94
N ASN A 12 -14.25 -2.91 5.21
CA ASN A 12 -13.00 -2.92 5.98
C ASN A 12 -11.95 -3.83 5.32
N ILE A 13 -12.32 -5.08 5.01
CA ILE A 13 -11.43 -6.02 4.33
C ILE A 13 -11.04 -5.50 2.94
N SER A 14 -11.97 -4.92 2.18
CA SER A 14 -11.66 -4.40 0.84
C SER A 14 -10.63 -3.27 0.89
N ILE A 15 -10.79 -2.32 1.83
CA ILE A 15 -9.83 -1.23 2.03
C ILE A 15 -8.48 -1.78 2.50
N ALA A 16 -8.49 -2.70 3.46
CA ALA A 16 -7.28 -3.31 4.00
C ALA A 16 -6.47 -4.03 2.90
N MET A 17 -7.14 -4.83 2.06
CA MET A 17 -6.48 -5.57 0.99
C MET A 17 -5.97 -4.66 -0.12
N ALA A 18 -6.72 -3.59 -0.47
CA ALA A 18 -6.25 -2.60 -1.43
C ALA A 18 -5.01 -1.85 -0.90
N ALA A 19 -5.02 -1.44 0.37
CA ALA A 19 -3.88 -0.79 1.02
C ALA A 19 -2.65 -1.71 1.06
N LEU A 20 -2.83 -2.97 1.45
CA LEU A 20 -1.77 -3.98 1.47
C LEU A 20 -1.14 -4.19 0.08
N PHE A 21 -1.97 -4.27 -0.96
CA PHE A 21 -1.48 -4.46 -2.32
C PHE A 21 -0.66 -3.26 -2.80
N ILE A 22 -1.21 -2.04 -2.68
CA ILE A 22 -0.54 -0.82 -3.14
C ILE A 22 0.73 -0.57 -2.32
N GLY A 23 0.62 -0.57 -0.99
CA GLY A 23 1.77 -0.37 -0.10
C GLY A 23 2.81 -1.48 -0.28
N GLY A 24 2.39 -2.74 -0.29
CA GLY A 24 3.26 -3.91 -0.49
C GLY A 24 4.04 -3.88 -1.80
N SER A 25 3.44 -3.40 -2.89
CA SER A 25 4.11 -3.28 -4.20
C SER A 25 5.32 -2.33 -4.19
N MET A 26 5.39 -1.41 -3.22
CA MET A 26 6.54 -0.52 -3.06
C MET A 26 7.77 -1.25 -2.47
N GLY A 27 7.58 -2.35 -1.74
CA GLY A 27 8.68 -3.09 -1.10
C GLY A 27 9.72 -3.61 -2.10
N PRO A 28 9.31 -4.32 -3.17
CA PRO A 28 10.22 -4.71 -4.25
C PRO A 28 10.97 -3.53 -4.88
N LEU A 29 10.28 -2.40 -5.13
CA LEU A 29 10.91 -1.19 -5.68
C LEU A 29 11.97 -0.62 -4.72
N GLN A 30 11.69 -0.59 -3.41
CA GLN A 30 12.67 -0.17 -2.40
C GLN A 30 13.89 -1.09 -2.40
N LYS A 31 13.69 -2.41 -2.49
CA LYS A 31 14.80 -3.38 -2.51
C LYS A 31 15.66 -3.20 -3.76
N LEU A 32 15.06 -2.99 -4.93
CA LEU A 32 15.78 -2.77 -6.18
C LEU A 32 16.60 -1.47 -6.14
N GLU A 33 16.04 -0.38 -5.57
CA GLU A 33 16.77 0.88 -5.37
C GLU A 33 18.02 0.67 -4.48
N HIS A 34 17.91 -0.10 -3.40
CA HIS A 34 19.05 -0.43 -2.53
C HIS A 34 20.11 -1.32 -3.20
N LEU A 35 19.76 -1.98 -4.30
CA LEU A 35 20.68 -2.74 -5.14
C LEU A 35 21.27 -1.86 -6.27
N GLY A 36 20.95 -0.57 -6.31
CA GLY A 36 21.41 0.38 -7.34
C GLY A 36 20.56 0.37 -8.63
N ILE A 37 19.43 -0.33 -8.65
CA ILE A 37 18.53 -0.41 -9.81
C ILE A 37 17.36 0.56 -9.61
N ASN A 38 17.42 1.72 -10.26
CA ASN A 38 16.44 2.78 -10.06
C ASN A 38 15.28 2.74 -11.06
N PHE A 39 14.10 2.35 -10.57
CA PHE A 39 12.85 2.34 -11.33
C PHE A 39 12.01 3.62 -11.19
N TYR A 40 12.32 4.49 -10.23
CA TYR A 40 11.54 5.72 -9.97
C TYR A 40 11.58 6.68 -11.16
N THR A 41 12.63 6.67 -11.97
CA THR A 41 12.69 7.46 -13.20
C THR A 41 11.59 7.06 -14.19
N ALA A 42 11.36 5.75 -14.38
CA ALA A 42 10.33 5.25 -15.29
C ALA A 42 8.91 5.47 -14.73
N LEU A 43 8.75 5.39 -13.41
CA LEU A 43 7.47 5.52 -12.73
C LEU A 43 7.03 6.98 -12.50
N ARG A 44 7.87 7.95 -12.87
CA ARG A 44 7.56 9.38 -12.72
C ARG A 44 6.30 9.79 -13.48
N ALA A 45 6.05 9.19 -14.65
CA ALA A 45 4.87 9.45 -15.48
C ALA A 45 3.55 9.09 -14.78
N ILE A 46 3.57 8.13 -13.85
CA ILE A 46 2.40 7.72 -13.05
C ILE A 46 2.39 8.35 -11.66
N GLY A 47 3.26 9.34 -11.41
CA GLY A 47 3.26 10.13 -10.18
C GLY A 47 4.15 9.61 -9.04
N LEU A 48 4.89 8.51 -9.24
CA LEU A 48 5.87 8.01 -8.26
C LEU A 48 7.26 8.60 -8.56
N LYS A 49 7.65 9.65 -7.85
CA LYS A 49 8.76 10.54 -8.21
C LYS A 49 10.07 10.24 -7.48
N SER A 50 10.03 9.58 -6.33
CA SER A 50 11.22 9.34 -5.52
C SER A 50 11.09 8.13 -4.59
N TYR A 51 12.24 7.62 -4.16
CA TYR A 51 12.34 6.60 -3.11
C TYR A 51 11.55 6.97 -1.86
N TYR A 52 11.71 8.19 -1.36
CA TYR A 52 11.04 8.64 -0.14
C TYR A 52 9.51 8.72 -0.30
N GLN A 53 9.01 9.12 -1.47
CA GLN A 53 7.58 9.07 -1.74
C GLN A 53 7.06 7.62 -1.69
N GLY A 54 7.79 6.69 -2.31
CA GLY A 54 7.46 5.26 -2.26
C GLY A 54 7.55 4.68 -0.84
N LEU A 55 8.52 5.13 -0.04
CA LEU A 55 8.67 4.76 1.37
C LEU A 55 7.48 5.26 2.21
N THR A 56 7.04 6.50 2.00
CA THR A 56 5.84 7.02 2.65
C THR A 56 4.61 6.22 2.28
N ILE A 57 4.40 5.91 0.99
CA ILE A 57 3.28 5.07 0.54
C ILE A 57 3.32 3.69 1.18
N HIS A 58 4.49 3.03 1.17
CA HIS A 58 4.68 1.71 1.78
C HIS A 58 4.35 1.73 3.26
N GLY A 59 4.97 2.63 4.02
CA GLY A 59 4.83 2.71 5.47
C GLY A 59 3.40 3.06 5.88
N VAL A 60 2.81 4.09 5.27
CA VAL A 60 1.44 4.52 5.63
C VAL A 60 0.42 3.45 5.26
N LEU A 61 0.46 2.93 4.03
CA LEU A 61 -0.56 1.98 3.59
C LEU A 61 -0.45 0.62 4.28
N ASN A 62 0.75 0.11 4.52
CA ASN A 62 0.90 -1.19 5.19
C ASN A 62 0.88 -1.07 6.71
N ALA A 63 1.63 -0.15 7.31
CA ALA A 63 1.77 -0.13 8.78
C ALA A 63 0.60 0.58 9.49
N LEU A 64 -0.12 1.47 8.80
CA LEU A 64 -1.26 2.20 9.39
C LEU A 64 -2.60 1.78 8.79
N VAL A 65 -2.79 1.93 7.47
CA VAL A 65 -4.12 1.72 6.85
C VAL A 65 -4.50 0.24 6.85
N TRP A 66 -3.66 -0.64 6.31
CA TRP A 66 -3.93 -2.08 6.25
C TRP A 66 -4.19 -2.65 7.65
N THR A 67 -3.28 -2.42 8.59
CA THR A 67 -3.41 -2.95 9.96
C THR A 67 -4.66 -2.43 10.68
N THR A 68 -4.99 -1.14 10.54
CA THR A 68 -6.19 -0.55 11.16
C THR A 68 -7.47 -1.17 10.58
N PHE A 69 -7.62 -1.19 9.25
CA PHE A 69 -8.83 -1.68 8.61
C PHE A 69 -8.97 -3.20 8.66
N PHE A 70 -7.88 -3.95 8.81
CA PHE A 70 -7.93 -5.40 8.93
C PHE A 70 -8.37 -5.88 10.31
N ILE A 71 -8.12 -5.11 11.36
CA ILE A 71 -8.42 -5.48 12.76
C ILE A 71 -9.81 -5.01 13.21
N MET A 72 -10.38 -3.98 12.56
CA MET A 72 -11.72 -3.44 12.85
C MET A 72 -12.86 -4.24 12.23
#